data_AF-B0VIZ9-F1
#
_entry.id   AF-B0VIZ9-F1
#
_cell.length_a   1.000
_cell.length_b   1.000
_cell.length_c   1.000
_cell.angle_alpha   90.00
_cell.angle_beta   90.00
_cell.angle_gamma   90.00
#
_symmetry.space_group_name_H-M   'P 1'
#
loop_
_entity.id
_entity.type
_entity.pdbx_description
1 polymer ?
#
loop_
_entity_poly.entity_id
_entity_poly.type
_entity_poly.pdbx_seq_one_letter_code
_entity_poly.pdbx_strand_id
1 'polypeptide(L)'
;MKLNGKTIYAQSSDIKSRTYLEYRKDMKKKAIAELEILEWLENKVKELYPHKYVKVYKSGGDKFLWFLRKGGVSREPDYIAEIDDKKIEFEFQYAEKADLEFYDFKLSKIAKSKKGNREPIEDKFFIYIHKPSFQYAIFKPEWVFNNSKYGMVEAWRTNAYRVPKEKFLSILKPDPNLKSICLSIDAKNFILNFQHQLIDINKDKLSNLLQSVIDEDKIVKIMPKDLDSFFKVCFILDNLNKIPQNANLWLIYLLTYINKDILLEDISKIVYCIDFLYLKISLTTNELNQVTLKVKELIVKIKGCYQNDGSYKSSLKSSPLEETRYALFSINLLEDLIQDIIYYYSVSELQPIKKIYENVNDLGKTYKLISEAK
;
A
#
# COMPACT_ATOMS: atom_id res chain seq x y z
N MET A 1 -12.89 11.77 -16.41
CA MET A 1 -12.10 10.70 -17.06
C MET A 1 -12.91 9.41 -17.01
N LYS A 2 -13.11 8.66 -18.10
CA LYS A 2 -13.79 7.34 -18.02
C LYS A 2 -12.92 6.37 -17.22
N LEU A 3 -13.44 5.80 -16.14
CA LEU A 3 -12.76 4.77 -15.34
C LEU A 3 -12.46 3.54 -16.21
N ASN A 4 -11.26 2.97 -16.09
CA ASN A 4 -10.89 1.75 -16.80
C ASN A 4 -11.72 0.57 -16.26
N GLY A 5 -12.13 -0.38 -17.10
CA GLY A 5 -12.81 -1.62 -16.69
C GLY A 5 -12.09 -2.40 -15.57
N LYS A 6 -10.76 -2.33 -15.49
CA LYS A 6 -9.98 -2.91 -14.36
C LYS A 6 -10.21 -2.16 -13.03
N THR A 7 -10.34 -0.83 -13.09
CA THR A 7 -10.64 0.03 -11.93
C THR A 7 -12.10 -0.15 -11.51
N ILE A 8 -13.01 -0.24 -12.48
CA ILE A 8 -14.44 -0.54 -12.24
C ILE A 8 -14.58 -1.93 -11.62
N TYR A 9 -13.85 -2.94 -12.10
CA TYR A 9 -13.86 -4.27 -11.51
C TYR A 9 -13.33 -4.27 -10.07
N ALA A 10 -12.20 -3.61 -9.80
CA ALA A 10 -11.70 -3.46 -8.43
C ALA A 10 -12.74 -2.79 -7.51
N GLN A 11 -13.40 -1.72 -8.00
CA GLN A 11 -14.45 -1.00 -7.29
C GLN A 11 -15.78 -1.76 -7.16
N SER A 12 -16.07 -2.74 -8.02
CA SER A 12 -17.36 -3.45 -8.05
C SER A 12 -17.32 -4.87 -7.51
N SER A 13 -16.15 -5.51 -7.45
CA SER A 13 -16.01 -6.92 -7.03
C SER A 13 -15.53 -7.09 -5.58
N ASP A 14 -14.68 -6.20 -5.06
CA ASP A 14 -14.11 -6.27 -3.69
C ASP A 14 -14.53 -5.10 -2.77
N ILE A 15 -15.09 -4.00 -3.32
CA ILE A 15 -15.28 -2.72 -2.59
C ILE A 15 -16.74 -2.45 -2.21
N LYS A 16 -17.71 -3.31 -2.55
CA LYS A 16 -19.15 -3.02 -2.35
C LYS A 16 -19.58 -2.67 -0.92
N SER A 17 -18.77 -2.99 0.11
CA SER A 17 -19.03 -2.64 1.51
C SER A 17 -17.92 -1.80 2.17
N ARG A 18 -16.90 -1.35 1.42
CA ARG A 18 -15.71 -0.68 1.97
C ARG A 18 -15.53 0.68 1.32
N THR A 19 -15.05 1.66 2.07
CA THR A 19 -14.60 2.94 1.53
C THR A 19 -13.31 2.75 0.72
N TYR A 20 -13.05 3.64 -0.24
CA TYR A 20 -11.81 3.64 -1.04
C TYR A 20 -10.55 3.65 -0.15
N LEU A 21 -10.60 4.33 0.99
CA LEU A 21 -9.50 4.44 1.96
C LEU A 21 -9.24 3.12 2.71
N GLU A 22 -10.28 2.40 3.14
CA GLU A 22 -10.13 1.07 3.77
C GLU A 22 -9.51 0.06 2.80
N TYR A 23 -9.91 0.11 1.53
CA TYR A 23 -9.29 -0.73 0.50
C TYR A 23 -7.80 -0.41 0.31
N ARG A 24 -7.41 0.88 0.27
CA ARG A 24 -6.00 1.29 0.19
C ARG A 24 -5.17 0.75 1.35
N LYS A 25 -5.71 0.77 2.56
CA LYS A 25 -5.05 0.21 3.76
C LYS A 25 -4.77 -1.27 3.60
N ASP A 26 -5.76 -2.07 3.20
CA ASP A 26 -5.60 -3.52 3.06
C ASP A 26 -4.59 -3.89 1.99
N MET A 27 -4.63 -3.19 0.85
CA MET A 27 -3.64 -3.39 -0.20
C MET A 27 -2.22 -3.01 0.25
N LYS A 28 -2.07 -1.93 1.03
CA LYS A 28 -0.77 -1.54 1.60
C LYS A 28 -0.18 -2.60 2.55
N LYS A 29 -0.99 -3.45 3.19
CA LYS A 29 -0.45 -4.56 4.00
C LYS A 29 0.26 -5.62 3.15
N LYS A 30 -0.37 -6.04 2.05
CA LYS A 30 0.24 -6.95 1.07
C LYS A 30 1.52 -6.31 0.50
N ALA A 31 1.41 -5.02 0.20
CA ALA A 31 2.47 -4.20 -0.34
C ALA A 31 3.76 -4.18 0.51
N ILE A 32 3.59 -3.94 1.81
CA ILE A 32 4.66 -3.92 2.80
C ILE A 32 5.39 -5.26 2.75
N ALA A 33 4.67 -6.37 2.87
CA ALA A 33 5.28 -7.69 2.88
C ALA A 33 6.07 -7.97 1.59
N GLU A 34 5.52 -7.59 0.44
CA GLU A 34 6.17 -7.84 -0.85
C GLU A 34 7.46 -7.05 -1.05
N LEU A 35 7.45 -5.77 -0.69
CA LEU A 35 8.63 -4.93 -0.82
C LEU A 35 9.71 -5.29 0.20
N GLU A 36 9.33 -5.70 1.42
CA GLU A 36 10.29 -6.10 2.44
C GLU A 36 11.03 -7.39 2.07
N ILE A 37 10.39 -8.32 1.37
CA ILE A 37 11.02 -9.61 1.02
C ILE A 37 11.77 -9.57 -0.31
N LEU A 38 11.65 -8.50 -1.11
CA LEU A 38 12.15 -8.47 -2.49
C LEU A 38 13.65 -8.76 -2.60
N GLU A 39 14.46 -8.12 -1.77
CA GLU A 39 15.92 -8.30 -1.74
C GLU A 39 16.28 -9.71 -1.24
N TRP A 40 15.60 -10.20 -0.20
CA TRP A 40 15.78 -11.56 0.29
C TRP A 40 15.42 -12.60 -0.78
N LEU A 41 14.34 -12.38 -1.51
CA LEU A 41 13.91 -13.23 -2.60
C LEU A 41 14.95 -13.25 -3.72
N GLU A 42 15.49 -12.09 -4.13
CA GLU A 42 16.54 -12.03 -5.14
C GLU A 42 17.75 -12.89 -4.74
N ASN A 43 18.15 -12.84 -3.48
CA ASN A 43 19.23 -13.67 -2.95
C ASN A 43 18.87 -15.18 -2.99
N LYS A 44 17.63 -15.55 -2.66
CA LYS A 44 17.17 -16.94 -2.81
C LYS A 44 17.11 -17.42 -4.24
N VAL A 45 16.75 -16.58 -5.19
CA VAL A 45 16.79 -16.95 -6.62
C VAL A 45 18.24 -17.11 -7.08
N LYS A 46 19.18 -16.27 -6.63
CA LYS A 46 20.62 -16.45 -6.89
C LYS A 46 21.15 -17.78 -6.36
N GLU A 47 20.72 -18.20 -5.17
CA GLU A 47 21.06 -19.52 -4.60
C GLU A 47 20.51 -20.67 -5.44
N LEU A 48 19.29 -20.55 -5.99
CA LEU A 48 18.66 -21.57 -6.85
C LEU A 48 19.32 -21.68 -8.24
N TYR A 49 19.95 -20.60 -8.71
CA TYR A 49 20.54 -20.49 -10.03
C TYR A 49 21.99 -20.00 -9.92
N PRO A 50 22.90 -20.83 -9.36
CA PRO A 50 24.29 -20.43 -9.19
C PRO A 50 24.94 -20.13 -10.55
N HIS A 51 25.83 -19.13 -10.56
CA HIS A 51 26.56 -18.65 -11.74
C HIS A 51 25.72 -18.00 -12.86
N LYS A 52 24.43 -17.74 -12.63
CA LYS A 52 23.59 -17.01 -13.57
C LYS A 52 23.43 -15.55 -13.19
N TYR A 53 23.18 -14.69 -14.17
CA TYR A 53 22.77 -13.33 -13.89
C TYR A 53 21.30 -13.34 -13.46
N VAL A 54 21.04 -12.90 -12.23
CA VAL A 54 19.70 -12.90 -11.64
C VAL A 54 19.31 -11.50 -11.23
N LYS A 55 18.14 -11.07 -11.68
CA LYS A 55 17.48 -9.85 -11.24
C LYS A 55 16.02 -10.15 -10.91
N VAL A 56 15.57 -9.76 -9.73
CA VAL A 56 14.17 -9.92 -9.33
C VAL A 56 13.52 -8.55 -9.19
N TYR A 57 12.31 -8.42 -9.72
CA TYR A 57 11.54 -7.21 -9.55
C TYR A 57 10.07 -7.54 -9.33
N LYS A 58 9.40 -6.66 -8.58
CA LYS A 58 7.96 -6.72 -8.40
C LYS A 58 7.25 -6.60 -9.75
N SER A 59 6.23 -7.42 -9.95
CA SER A 59 5.36 -7.45 -11.12
C SER A 59 3.91 -7.21 -10.68
N GLY A 60 3.00 -6.98 -11.63
CA GLY A 60 1.61 -6.71 -11.32
C GLY A 60 1.16 -5.27 -11.54
N GLY A 61 -0.14 -5.08 -11.66
CA GLY A 61 -0.80 -3.79 -11.49
C GLY A 61 -0.67 -3.27 -10.07
N ASP A 62 -0.37 -4.14 -9.12
CA ASP A 62 0.04 -3.77 -7.78
C ASP A 62 1.56 -3.53 -7.68
N LYS A 63 2.40 -3.75 -8.71
CA LYS A 63 3.83 -3.31 -8.73
C LYS A 63 3.99 -1.87 -8.29
N PHE A 64 2.97 -1.09 -8.57
CA PHE A 64 2.92 0.33 -8.32
C PHE A 64 2.49 0.70 -6.91
N LEU A 65 2.16 -0.25 -6.01
CA LEU A 65 1.82 -0.19 -4.56
C LEU A 65 1.43 1.14 -3.90
N TRP A 66 0.93 2.04 -4.71
CA TRP A 66 0.61 3.41 -4.42
C TRP A 66 -0.54 3.66 -5.40
N PHE A 67 -1.73 3.89 -4.87
CA PHE A 67 -2.99 3.78 -5.62
C PHE A 67 -3.25 5.04 -6.42
N LEU A 68 -3.05 4.96 -7.72
CA LEU A 68 -2.85 6.14 -8.52
C LEU A 68 -3.73 6.09 -9.75
N ARG A 69 -4.75 6.95 -9.73
CA ARG A 69 -5.69 7.38 -10.78
C ARG A 69 -6.42 6.32 -11.65
N LYS A 70 -5.85 5.13 -11.86
CA LYS A 70 -6.30 4.06 -12.77
C LYS A 70 -5.79 2.65 -12.39
N GLY A 71 -5.25 2.47 -11.19
CA GLY A 71 -4.87 1.14 -10.68
C GLY A 71 -6.05 0.16 -10.68
N GLY A 72 -5.76 -1.12 -10.90
CA GLY A 72 -6.77 -2.18 -10.88
C GLY A 72 -6.10 -3.54 -10.70
N VAL A 73 -6.88 -4.52 -10.25
CA VAL A 73 -6.41 -5.89 -10.04
C VAL A 73 -5.89 -6.45 -11.38
N SER A 74 -4.60 -6.76 -11.45
CA SER A 74 -3.98 -7.47 -12.57
C SER A 74 -3.97 -8.97 -12.31
N ARG A 75 -3.93 -9.78 -13.39
CA ARG A 75 -3.68 -11.23 -13.29
C ARG A 75 -2.20 -11.61 -13.33
N GLU A 76 -1.32 -10.62 -13.39
CA GLU A 76 0.14 -10.76 -13.37
C GLU A 76 0.64 -11.38 -12.05
N PRO A 77 1.85 -11.98 -12.06
CA PRO A 77 2.49 -12.52 -10.85
C PRO A 77 3.00 -11.38 -9.94
N ASP A 78 3.24 -11.71 -8.66
CA ASP A 78 3.74 -10.75 -7.68
C ASP A 78 5.20 -10.35 -7.96
N TYR A 79 6.03 -11.28 -8.48
CA TYR A 79 7.38 -10.99 -8.96
C TYR A 79 7.70 -11.67 -10.29
N ILE A 80 8.66 -11.09 -10.99
CA ILE A 80 9.35 -11.72 -12.11
C ILE A 80 10.85 -11.77 -11.76
N ALA A 81 11.45 -12.94 -11.95
CA ALA A 81 12.89 -13.11 -11.97
C ALA A 81 13.37 -13.20 -13.42
N GLU A 82 14.28 -12.33 -13.81
CA GLU A 82 15.08 -12.46 -15.02
C GLU A 82 16.35 -13.24 -14.65
N ILE A 83 16.51 -14.41 -15.27
CA ILE A 83 17.63 -15.33 -15.07
C ILE A 83 18.26 -15.53 -16.44
N ASP A 84 19.38 -14.86 -16.68
CA ASP A 84 19.92 -14.62 -18.03
C ASP A 84 18.79 -14.09 -18.95
N ASP A 85 18.48 -14.80 -20.05
CA ASP A 85 17.41 -14.43 -21.00
C ASP A 85 16.05 -15.06 -20.67
N LYS A 86 15.90 -15.75 -19.53
CA LYS A 86 14.66 -16.42 -19.13
C LYS A 86 13.90 -15.65 -18.06
N LYS A 87 12.57 -15.65 -18.15
CA LYS A 87 11.67 -15.07 -17.15
C LYS A 87 10.96 -16.17 -16.38
N ILE A 88 11.00 -16.08 -15.06
CA ILE A 88 10.27 -16.97 -14.15
C ILE A 88 9.29 -16.14 -13.34
N GLU A 89 8.04 -16.60 -13.27
CA GLU A 89 6.99 -15.96 -12.49
C GLU A 89 6.98 -16.47 -11.05
N PHE A 90 6.76 -15.56 -10.10
CA PHE A 90 6.64 -15.89 -8.69
C PHE A 90 5.36 -15.32 -8.08
N GLU A 91 4.63 -16.17 -7.35
CA GLU A 91 3.48 -15.79 -6.52
C GLU A 91 3.88 -15.83 -5.04
N PHE A 92 3.49 -14.82 -4.29
CA PHE A 92 3.86 -14.65 -2.89
C PHE A 92 2.68 -14.92 -1.96
N GLN A 93 2.94 -15.69 -0.93
CA GLN A 93 2.03 -15.87 0.19
C GLN A 93 2.79 -15.91 1.51
N TYR A 94 2.11 -15.59 2.60
CA TYR A 94 2.66 -15.75 3.93
C TYR A 94 1.57 -16.14 4.93
N ALA A 95 1.97 -16.89 5.96
CA ALA A 95 1.11 -17.23 7.09
C ALA A 95 1.45 -16.33 8.28
N GLU A 96 0.42 -15.79 8.93
CA GLU A 96 0.55 -15.08 10.21
C GLU A 96 0.21 -15.98 11.42
N LYS A 97 -0.48 -17.10 11.18
CA LYS A 97 -0.96 -18.03 12.21
C LYS A 97 -0.22 -19.36 12.14
N ALA A 98 0.11 -19.92 13.31
CA ALA A 98 0.82 -21.20 13.42
C ALA A 98 -0.12 -22.42 13.48
N ASP A 99 -1.40 -22.20 13.76
CA ASP A 99 -2.43 -23.20 14.04
C ASP A 99 -3.34 -23.48 12.83
N LEU A 100 -2.90 -23.14 11.62
CA LEU A 100 -3.64 -23.45 10.40
C LEU A 100 -3.70 -24.96 10.16
N GLU A 101 -4.91 -25.51 10.01
CA GLU A 101 -5.13 -26.91 9.58
C GLU A 101 -4.74 -27.11 8.10
N PHE A 102 -5.00 -26.09 7.28
CA PHE A 102 -4.74 -26.10 5.84
C PHE A 102 -4.08 -24.80 5.39
N TYR A 103 -3.21 -24.94 4.39
CA TYR A 103 -2.63 -23.85 3.62
C TYR A 103 -3.32 -23.79 2.26
N ASP A 104 -4.10 -22.74 2.05
CA ASP A 104 -5.02 -22.63 0.91
C ASP A 104 -4.38 -21.89 -0.28
N PHE A 105 -4.57 -22.41 -1.49
CA PHE A 105 -4.07 -21.84 -2.74
C PHE A 105 -5.19 -21.68 -3.77
N LYS A 106 -5.30 -20.47 -4.34
CA LYS A 106 -6.33 -20.16 -5.35
C LYS A 106 -6.17 -21.05 -6.59
N LEU A 107 -7.27 -21.63 -7.07
CA LEU A 107 -7.28 -22.49 -8.27
C LEU A 107 -6.55 -21.87 -9.45
N SER A 108 -6.88 -20.61 -9.74
CA SER A 108 -6.38 -19.87 -10.91
C SER A 108 -4.87 -19.64 -10.90
N LYS A 109 -4.22 -19.83 -9.74
CA LYS A 109 -2.78 -19.71 -9.56
C LYS A 109 -2.07 -21.07 -9.58
N ILE A 110 -2.80 -22.17 -9.40
CA ILE A 110 -2.25 -23.54 -9.38
C ILE A 110 -2.42 -24.24 -10.72
N ALA A 111 -3.62 -24.21 -11.30
CA ALA A 111 -3.95 -25.02 -12.47
C ALA A 111 -4.75 -24.25 -13.51
N LYS A 112 -4.57 -24.61 -14.78
CA LYS A 112 -5.38 -24.15 -15.92
C LYS A 112 -6.30 -25.27 -16.39
N SER A 113 -7.50 -24.91 -16.81
CA SER A 113 -8.42 -25.87 -17.45
C SER A 113 -8.03 -26.03 -18.92
N LYS A 114 -7.68 -27.24 -19.33
CA LYS A 114 -7.47 -27.64 -20.73
C LYS A 114 -8.37 -28.83 -21.03
N LYS A 115 -9.27 -28.68 -22.01
CA LYS A 115 -10.18 -29.75 -22.49
C LYS A 115 -10.96 -30.48 -21.36
N GLY A 116 -11.38 -29.75 -20.33
CA GLY A 116 -12.13 -30.31 -19.19
C GLY A 116 -11.26 -30.87 -18.06
N ASN A 117 -9.97 -31.11 -18.30
CA ASN A 117 -9.01 -31.52 -17.28
C ASN A 117 -8.21 -30.33 -16.75
N ARG A 118 -7.74 -30.42 -15.50
CA ARG A 118 -6.89 -29.39 -14.89
C ARG A 118 -5.43 -29.85 -14.91
N GLU A 119 -4.57 -29.01 -15.45
CA GLU A 119 -3.12 -29.21 -15.45
C GLU A 119 -2.45 -28.11 -14.62
N PRO A 120 -1.40 -28.43 -13.84
CA PRO A 120 -0.60 -27.43 -13.15
C PRO A 120 -0.03 -26.38 -14.10
N ILE A 121 0.12 -25.15 -13.62
CA ILE A 121 0.78 -24.08 -14.38
C ILE A 121 2.30 -24.32 -14.40
N GLU A 122 2.88 -24.28 -15.60
CA GLU A 122 4.33 -24.36 -15.82
C GLU A 122 5.02 -22.98 -15.65
N ASP A 123 6.35 -22.97 -15.49
CA ASP A 123 7.20 -21.77 -15.38
C ASP A 123 6.81 -20.75 -14.30
N LYS A 124 6.15 -21.24 -13.25
CA LYS A 124 5.73 -20.48 -12.08
C LYS A 124 6.24 -21.13 -10.81
N PHE A 125 6.60 -20.30 -9.84
CA PHE A 125 6.91 -20.73 -8.49
C PHE A 125 6.04 -19.98 -7.48
N PHE A 126 5.81 -20.62 -6.35
CA PHE A 126 5.32 -19.99 -5.14
C PHE A 126 6.50 -19.74 -4.22
N ILE A 127 6.51 -18.58 -3.58
CA ILE A 127 7.30 -18.31 -2.40
C ILE A 127 6.33 -18.18 -1.24
N TYR A 128 6.58 -18.96 -0.20
CA TYR A 128 5.80 -18.93 1.00
C TYR A 128 6.67 -18.59 2.20
N ILE A 129 6.26 -17.61 3.01
CA ILE A 129 6.89 -17.32 4.29
C ILE A 129 5.96 -17.74 5.43
N HIS A 130 6.40 -18.66 6.26
CA HIS A 130 5.75 -19.01 7.51
C HIS A 130 6.30 -18.12 8.62
N LYS A 131 5.68 -16.95 8.84
CA LYS A 131 6.14 -15.95 9.81
C LYS A 131 6.31 -16.51 11.22
N PRO A 132 5.40 -17.36 11.77
CA PRO A 132 5.51 -17.82 13.15
C PRO A 132 6.80 -18.61 13.46
N SER A 133 7.35 -19.33 12.48
CA SER A 133 8.60 -20.09 12.66
C SER A 133 9.79 -19.48 11.91
N PHE A 134 9.62 -18.34 11.25
CA PHE A 134 10.64 -17.72 10.38
C PHE A 134 11.23 -18.70 9.36
N GLN A 135 10.35 -19.50 8.75
CA GLN A 135 10.71 -20.47 7.72
C GLN A 135 10.09 -20.07 6.38
N TYR A 136 10.62 -20.63 5.29
CA TYR A 136 10.09 -20.41 3.96
C TYR A 136 10.06 -21.69 3.12
N ALA A 137 9.31 -21.65 2.03
CA ALA A 137 9.43 -22.64 0.97
C ALA A 137 9.31 -21.97 -0.40
N ILE A 138 10.04 -22.52 -1.38
CA ILE A 138 9.91 -22.19 -2.80
C ILE A 138 9.56 -23.47 -3.53
N PHE A 139 8.40 -23.51 -4.19
CA PHE A 139 7.87 -24.73 -4.81
C PHE A 139 7.03 -24.43 -6.06
N LYS A 140 6.84 -25.44 -6.90
CA LYS A 140 6.05 -25.33 -8.14
C LYS A 140 4.56 -25.57 -7.88
N PRO A 141 3.65 -25.04 -8.72
CA PRO A 141 2.23 -25.35 -8.70
C PRO A 141 1.93 -26.86 -8.69
N GLU A 142 2.73 -27.66 -9.39
CA GLU A 142 2.63 -29.12 -9.41
C GLU A 142 2.71 -29.75 -8.01
N TRP A 143 3.60 -29.25 -7.15
CA TRP A 143 3.72 -29.76 -5.79
C TRP A 143 2.43 -29.54 -5.00
N VAL A 144 1.82 -28.36 -5.12
CA VAL A 144 0.51 -28.08 -4.49
C VAL A 144 -0.57 -29.00 -5.05
N PHE A 145 -0.62 -29.15 -6.37
CA PHE A 145 -1.59 -30.00 -7.06
C PHE A 145 -1.55 -31.44 -6.54
N ASN A 146 -0.36 -32.00 -6.35
CA ASN A 146 -0.15 -33.38 -5.90
C ASN A 146 -0.31 -33.57 -4.38
N ASN A 147 -0.24 -32.50 -3.58
CA ASN A 147 -0.24 -32.58 -2.11
C ASN A 147 -1.46 -31.97 -1.42
N SER A 148 -2.41 -31.43 -2.18
CA SER A 148 -3.59 -30.77 -1.65
C SER A 148 -4.86 -31.61 -1.77
N LYS A 149 -5.89 -31.18 -1.04
CA LYS A 149 -7.28 -31.57 -1.24
C LYS A 149 -8.02 -30.43 -1.92
N TYR A 150 -8.89 -30.74 -2.86
CA TYR A 150 -9.80 -29.75 -3.43
C TYR A 150 -10.98 -29.54 -2.46
N GLY A 151 -11.28 -28.30 -2.10
CA GLY A 151 -12.41 -28.03 -1.21
C GLY A 151 -12.74 -26.55 -1.04
N MET A 152 -13.90 -26.29 -0.44
CA MET A 152 -14.39 -24.95 -0.15
C MET A 152 -13.52 -24.26 0.92
N VAL A 153 -13.22 -22.98 0.69
CA VAL A 153 -12.63 -22.07 1.68
C VAL A 153 -13.68 -21.03 2.00
N GLU A 154 -14.35 -21.18 3.14
CA GLU A 154 -15.48 -20.33 3.55
C GLU A 154 -15.12 -18.84 3.56
N ALA A 155 -13.92 -18.51 4.05
CA ALA A 155 -13.42 -17.14 4.09
C ALA A 155 -13.33 -16.49 2.68
N TRP A 156 -13.12 -17.29 1.64
CA TRP A 156 -13.02 -16.81 0.25
C TRP A 156 -14.30 -17.03 -0.56
N ARG A 157 -15.28 -17.76 0.01
CA ARG A 157 -16.52 -18.18 -0.66
C ARG A 157 -16.25 -18.85 -2.02
N THR A 158 -15.15 -19.58 -2.11
CA THR A 158 -14.73 -20.26 -3.33
C THR A 158 -13.92 -21.51 -2.99
N ASN A 159 -13.85 -22.44 -3.93
CA ASN A 159 -12.99 -23.60 -3.78
C ASN A 159 -11.51 -23.20 -3.87
N ALA A 160 -10.64 -24.00 -3.28
CA ALA A 160 -9.19 -23.85 -3.33
C ALA A 160 -8.51 -25.23 -3.35
N TYR A 161 -7.22 -25.23 -3.66
CA TYR A 161 -6.33 -26.33 -3.32
C TYR A 161 -5.85 -26.13 -1.88
N ARG A 162 -6.21 -27.04 -0.98
CA ARG A 162 -5.97 -26.94 0.47
C ARG A 162 -4.90 -27.96 0.87
N VAL A 163 -3.69 -27.52 1.16
CA VAL A 163 -2.57 -28.40 1.56
C VAL A 163 -2.65 -28.65 3.07
N PRO A 164 -2.74 -29.90 3.54
CA PRO A 164 -2.74 -30.22 4.97
C PRO A 164 -1.48 -29.70 5.67
N LYS A 165 -1.63 -29.27 6.92
CA LYS A 165 -0.55 -28.71 7.74
C LYS A 165 0.72 -29.56 7.71
N GLU A 166 0.63 -30.85 7.95
CA GLU A 166 1.79 -31.75 8.07
C GLU A 166 2.59 -31.82 6.78
N LYS A 167 1.89 -31.88 5.63
CA LYS A 167 2.52 -31.87 4.30
C LYS A 167 3.17 -30.53 3.98
N PHE A 168 2.58 -29.43 4.43
CA PHE A 168 3.12 -28.11 4.18
C PHE A 168 4.34 -27.81 5.05
N LEU A 169 4.27 -28.12 6.34
CA LEU A 169 5.38 -27.89 7.27
C LEU A 169 6.62 -28.70 6.90
N SER A 170 6.46 -29.88 6.27
CA SER A 170 7.60 -30.73 5.89
C SER A 170 8.50 -30.16 4.78
N ILE A 171 8.02 -29.17 4.02
CA ILE A 171 8.82 -28.51 2.96
C ILE A 171 9.42 -27.18 3.42
N LEU A 172 9.10 -26.71 4.63
CA LEU A 172 9.59 -25.46 5.16
C LEU A 172 11.07 -25.56 5.54
N LYS A 173 11.84 -24.54 5.17
CA LYS A 173 13.26 -24.39 5.45
C LYS A 173 13.49 -23.18 6.36
N PRO A 174 14.33 -23.30 7.40
CA PRO A 174 14.69 -22.15 8.22
C PRO A 174 15.57 -21.16 7.45
N ASP A 175 15.41 -19.88 7.75
CA ASP A 175 16.34 -18.83 7.33
C ASP A 175 16.44 -17.76 8.43
N PRO A 176 17.63 -17.56 9.03
CA PRO A 176 17.80 -16.60 10.12
C PRO A 176 17.49 -15.15 9.71
N ASN A 177 17.60 -14.80 8.41
CA ASN A 177 17.31 -13.46 7.92
C ASN A 177 15.81 -13.15 7.89
N LEU A 178 14.94 -14.17 7.89
CA LEU A 178 13.50 -13.95 7.87
C LEU A 178 12.98 -13.31 9.15
N LYS A 179 13.66 -13.48 10.28
CA LYS A 179 13.22 -12.90 11.56
C LYS A 179 13.18 -11.38 11.50
N SER A 180 14.25 -10.74 11.04
CA SER A 180 14.30 -9.26 10.96
C SER A 180 13.31 -8.73 9.92
N ILE A 181 13.15 -9.42 8.79
CA ILE A 181 12.18 -9.07 7.74
C ILE A 181 10.75 -9.17 8.28
N CYS A 182 10.39 -10.26 8.96
CA CYS A 182 9.06 -10.43 9.53
C CYS A 182 8.75 -9.37 10.59
N LEU A 183 9.72 -9.05 11.46
CA LEU A 183 9.57 -7.97 12.44
C LEU A 183 9.41 -6.59 11.79
N SER A 184 10.14 -6.32 10.69
CA SER A 184 9.96 -5.08 9.90
C SER A 184 8.54 -4.99 9.32
N ILE A 185 8.04 -6.09 8.73
CA ILE A 185 6.68 -6.19 8.19
C ILE A 185 5.65 -5.91 9.30
N ASP A 186 5.82 -6.51 10.47
CA ASP A 186 4.91 -6.34 11.61
C ASP A 186 4.92 -4.90 12.12
N ALA A 187 6.10 -4.29 12.28
CA ALA A 187 6.24 -2.90 12.69
C ALA A 187 5.57 -1.94 11.69
N LYS A 188 5.78 -2.14 10.38
CA LYS A 188 5.15 -1.33 9.32
C LYS A 188 3.64 -1.53 9.27
N ASN A 189 3.15 -2.75 9.43
CA ASN A 189 1.71 -3.02 9.48
C ASN A 189 1.07 -2.39 10.72
N PHE A 190 1.77 -2.38 11.85
CA PHE A 190 1.31 -1.72 13.07
C PHE A 190 1.25 -0.20 12.90
N ILE A 191 2.30 0.42 12.34
CA ILE A 191 2.35 1.84 11.99
C ILE A 191 1.23 2.20 11.00
N LEU A 192 1.03 1.37 9.95
CA LEU A 192 -0.05 1.54 8.97
C LEU A 192 -1.42 1.55 9.64
N ASN A 193 -1.67 0.62 10.55
CA ASN A 193 -2.93 0.59 11.31
C ASN A 193 -3.06 1.82 12.21
N PHE A 194 -2.00 2.23 12.90
CA PHE A 194 -2.00 3.40 13.78
C PHE A 194 -2.31 4.69 13.03
N GLN A 195 -1.57 5.00 11.95
CA GLN A 195 -1.82 6.24 11.21
C GLN A 195 -3.20 6.26 10.55
N HIS A 196 -3.69 5.11 10.08
CA HIS A 196 -4.98 5.03 9.40
C HIS A 196 -6.16 5.41 10.30
N GLN A 197 -6.02 5.26 11.63
CA GLN A 197 -7.03 5.73 12.60
C GLN A 197 -7.33 7.23 12.46
N LEU A 198 -6.43 8.03 11.85
CA LEU A 198 -6.68 9.44 11.60
C LEU A 198 -7.90 9.67 10.68
N ILE A 199 -8.17 8.75 9.75
CA ILE A 199 -9.37 8.82 8.90
C ILE A 199 -10.63 8.63 9.74
N ASP A 200 -10.65 7.61 10.60
CA ASP A 200 -11.79 7.31 11.47
C ASP A 200 -12.04 8.47 12.45
N ILE A 201 -10.97 8.99 13.08
CA ILE A 201 -11.03 10.16 13.97
C ILE A 201 -11.66 11.37 13.25
N ASN A 202 -11.24 11.65 12.02
CA ASN A 202 -11.80 12.77 11.26
C ASN A 202 -13.23 12.51 10.79
N LYS A 203 -13.56 11.27 10.43
CA LYS A 203 -14.93 10.87 10.07
C LYS A 203 -15.89 11.07 11.24
N ASP A 204 -15.47 10.69 12.45
CA ASP A 204 -16.26 10.88 13.67
C ASP A 204 -16.43 12.37 13.98
N LYS A 205 -15.33 13.16 13.93
CA LYS A 205 -15.35 14.61 14.12
C LYS A 205 -16.27 15.35 13.13
N LEU A 206 -16.35 14.87 11.89
CA LEU A 206 -17.10 15.51 10.81
C LEU A 206 -18.46 14.84 10.53
N SER A 207 -18.86 13.84 11.31
CA SER A 207 -20.08 13.05 11.10
C SER A 207 -21.36 13.90 11.00
N ASN A 208 -21.57 14.82 11.95
CA ASN A 208 -22.71 15.75 11.93
C ASN A 208 -22.71 16.63 10.67
N LEU A 209 -21.53 17.10 10.26
CA LEU A 209 -21.39 17.91 9.05
C LEU A 209 -21.70 17.09 7.80
N LEU A 210 -21.17 15.86 7.71
CA LEU A 210 -21.45 14.91 6.63
C LEU A 210 -22.95 14.61 6.49
N GLN A 211 -23.68 14.48 7.61
CA GLN A 211 -25.13 14.27 7.60
C GLN A 211 -25.92 15.52 7.19
N SER A 212 -25.41 16.72 7.50
CA SER A 212 -26.08 17.99 7.21
C SER A 212 -25.93 18.50 5.77
N VAL A 213 -25.01 17.90 5.00
CA VAL A 213 -24.74 18.31 3.62
C VAL A 213 -25.82 17.77 2.69
N ILE A 214 -26.76 18.65 2.32
CA ILE A 214 -27.90 18.34 1.43
C ILE A 214 -27.71 18.91 0.01
N ASP A 215 -26.94 20.00 -0.16
CA ASP A 215 -26.77 20.71 -1.44
C ASP A 215 -25.34 20.54 -1.99
N GLU A 216 -25.09 19.39 -2.63
CA GLU A 216 -23.79 19.01 -3.21
C GLU A 216 -23.33 19.97 -4.32
N ASP A 217 -24.27 20.58 -5.06
CA ASP A 217 -23.99 21.39 -6.24
C ASP A 217 -23.36 22.74 -5.92
N LYS A 218 -23.63 23.29 -4.73
CA LYS A 218 -22.94 24.50 -4.26
C LYS A 218 -21.52 24.20 -3.78
N ILE A 219 -21.30 23.08 -3.10
CA ILE A 219 -20.00 22.74 -2.49
C ILE A 219 -18.93 22.53 -3.54
N VAL A 220 -19.27 21.92 -4.69
CA VAL A 220 -18.30 21.70 -5.78
C VAL A 220 -17.88 22.99 -6.49
N LYS A 221 -18.58 24.12 -6.30
CA LYS A 221 -18.33 25.39 -7.01
C LYS A 221 -17.54 26.41 -6.19
N ILE A 222 -17.65 26.36 -4.86
CA ILE A 222 -17.10 27.40 -3.98
C ILE A 222 -15.77 26.94 -3.40
N MET A 223 -14.69 27.63 -3.77
CA MET A 223 -13.36 27.38 -3.20
C MET A 223 -13.32 27.85 -1.73
N PRO A 224 -12.91 27.00 -0.78
CA PRO A 224 -12.81 27.36 0.63
C PRO A 224 -11.74 28.43 0.89
N LYS A 225 -11.95 29.27 1.90
CA LYS A 225 -11.12 30.48 2.17
C LYS A 225 -9.97 30.26 3.14
N ASP A 226 -10.01 29.18 3.91
CA ASP A 226 -9.02 28.81 4.90
C ASP A 226 -8.76 27.30 4.85
N LEU A 227 -7.63 26.85 5.38
CA LEU A 227 -7.19 25.46 5.30
C LEU A 227 -8.16 24.48 5.98
N ASP A 228 -8.76 24.86 7.11
CA ASP A 228 -9.65 23.97 7.86
C ASP A 228 -10.97 23.74 7.10
N SER A 229 -11.55 24.80 6.57
CA SER A 229 -12.68 24.74 5.64
C SER A 229 -12.31 23.96 4.37
N PHE A 230 -11.10 24.16 3.85
CA PHE A 230 -10.60 23.43 2.66
C PHE A 230 -10.55 21.93 2.89
N PHE A 231 -9.96 21.53 4.01
CA PHE A 231 -9.90 20.13 4.44
C PHE A 231 -11.29 19.52 4.59
N LYS A 232 -12.19 20.19 5.32
CA LYS A 232 -13.58 19.72 5.52
C LYS A 232 -14.29 19.49 4.19
N VAL A 233 -14.18 20.44 3.25
CA VAL A 233 -14.82 20.31 1.94
C VAL A 233 -14.22 19.17 1.13
N CYS A 234 -12.89 19.05 1.05
CA CYS A 234 -12.25 17.92 0.39
C CYS A 234 -12.67 16.58 1.00
N PHE A 235 -12.72 16.50 2.34
CA PHE A 235 -13.13 15.30 3.07
C PHE A 235 -14.58 14.91 2.77
N ILE A 236 -15.50 15.87 2.76
CA ILE A 236 -16.91 15.65 2.39
C ILE A 236 -17.01 15.16 0.94
N LEU A 237 -16.36 15.86 0.00
CA LEU A 237 -16.40 15.50 -1.41
C LEU A 237 -15.77 14.11 -1.67
N ASP A 238 -14.78 13.70 -0.90
CA ASP A 238 -14.19 12.35 -0.97
C ASP A 238 -15.19 11.28 -0.55
N ASN A 239 -15.88 11.48 0.58
CA ASN A 239 -16.90 10.56 1.07
C ASN A 239 -18.13 10.49 0.16
N LEU A 240 -18.46 11.57 -0.54
CA LEU A 240 -19.52 11.61 -1.56
C LEU A 240 -19.06 11.14 -2.94
N ASN A 241 -17.77 10.83 -3.12
CA ASN A 241 -17.14 10.50 -4.39
C ASN A 241 -17.38 11.57 -5.49
N LYS A 242 -17.33 12.85 -5.11
CA LYS A 242 -17.52 14.02 -5.98
C LYS A 242 -16.20 14.72 -6.28
N ILE A 243 -16.17 15.49 -7.36
CA ILE A 243 -14.98 16.22 -7.82
C ILE A 243 -15.33 17.71 -7.85
N PRO A 244 -14.53 18.60 -7.23
CA PRO A 244 -14.77 20.03 -7.31
C PRO A 244 -14.55 20.54 -8.75
N GLN A 245 -15.28 21.60 -9.11
CA GLN A 245 -15.05 22.30 -10.36
C GLN A 245 -13.69 23.02 -10.31
N ASN A 246 -12.94 23.00 -11.42
CA ASN A 246 -11.58 23.56 -11.50
C ASN A 246 -10.61 22.97 -10.44
N ALA A 247 -10.67 21.66 -10.21
CA ALA A 247 -9.82 20.96 -9.24
C ALA A 247 -8.30 21.24 -9.39
N ASN A 248 -7.83 21.54 -10.60
CA ASN A 248 -6.46 22.03 -10.85
C ASN A 248 -6.15 23.34 -10.10
N LEU A 249 -7.04 24.33 -10.20
CA LEU A 249 -6.91 25.61 -9.50
C LEU A 249 -6.94 25.42 -7.99
N TRP A 250 -7.83 24.55 -7.50
CA TRP A 250 -7.92 24.19 -6.09
C TRP A 250 -6.61 23.58 -5.59
N LEU A 251 -5.97 22.71 -6.39
CA LEU A 251 -4.68 22.13 -6.03
C LEU A 251 -3.62 23.22 -5.92
N ILE A 252 -3.51 24.11 -6.91
CA ILE A 252 -2.51 25.19 -6.86
C ILE A 252 -2.76 26.15 -5.69
N TYR A 253 -4.02 26.49 -5.41
CA TYR A 253 -4.37 27.31 -4.25
C TYR A 253 -4.01 26.60 -2.93
N LEU A 254 -4.30 25.31 -2.81
CA LEU A 254 -3.93 24.51 -1.64
C LEU A 254 -2.42 24.53 -1.36
N LEU A 255 -1.58 24.46 -2.41
CA LEU A 255 -0.12 24.50 -2.28
C LEU A 255 0.39 25.82 -1.67
N THR A 256 -0.41 26.90 -1.72
CA THR A 256 -0.03 28.20 -1.11
C THR A 256 -0.06 28.18 0.42
N TYR A 257 -0.78 27.24 1.04
CA TYR A 257 -0.78 27.08 2.50
C TYR A 257 0.53 26.48 3.04
N ILE A 258 1.39 25.93 2.18
CA ILE A 258 2.67 25.34 2.58
C ILE A 258 3.68 26.47 2.79
N ASN A 259 3.86 26.84 4.07
CA ASN A 259 4.75 27.90 4.52
C ASN A 259 5.82 27.40 5.50
N LYS A 260 6.70 28.28 5.98
CA LYS A 260 7.88 27.91 6.80
C LYS A 260 7.52 27.25 8.13
N ASP A 261 6.54 27.78 8.85
CA ASP A 261 6.23 27.44 10.25
C ASP A 261 4.96 26.57 10.39
N ILE A 262 4.65 25.81 9.34
CA ILE A 262 3.47 24.94 9.30
C ILE A 262 3.60 23.77 10.29
N LEU A 263 2.50 23.49 11.00
CA LEU A 263 2.40 22.39 11.96
C LEU A 263 2.11 21.05 11.28
N LEU A 264 2.43 19.93 11.95
CA LEU A 264 2.18 18.58 11.44
C LEU A 264 0.69 18.32 11.22
N GLU A 265 -0.19 18.84 12.07
CA GLU A 265 -1.65 18.74 11.87
C GLU A 265 -2.06 19.36 10.52
N ASP A 266 -1.59 20.58 10.24
CA ASP A 266 -1.88 21.30 9.00
C ASP A 266 -1.25 20.61 7.78
N ILE A 267 -0.02 20.09 7.92
CA ILE A 267 0.60 19.25 6.89
C ILE A 267 -0.31 18.05 6.56
N SER A 268 -0.85 17.36 7.57
CA SER A 268 -1.70 16.18 7.34
C SER A 268 -2.99 16.54 6.59
N LYS A 269 -3.59 17.70 6.90
CA LYS A 269 -4.75 18.25 6.18
C LYS A 269 -4.41 18.57 4.73
N ILE A 270 -3.28 19.26 4.50
CA ILE A 270 -2.81 19.60 3.16
C ILE A 270 -2.55 18.33 2.34
N VAL A 271 -1.79 17.37 2.88
CA VAL A 271 -1.42 16.14 2.17
C VAL A 271 -2.65 15.31 1.83
N TYR A 272 -3.63 15.21 2.74
CA TYR A 272 -4.92 14.58 2.44
C TYR A 272 -5.62 15.25 1.25
N CYS A 273 -5.69 16.58 1.24
CA CYS A 273 -6.33 17.33 0.16
C CYS A 273 -5.56 17.23 -1.16
N ILE A 274 -4.21 17.20 -1.11
CA ILE A 274 -3.38 16.95 -2.29
C ILE A 274 -3.70 15.58 -2.86
N ASP A 275 -3.66 14.51 -2.05
CA ASP A 275 -3.97 13.15 -2.48
C ASP A 275 -5.37 13.07 -3.14
N PHE A 276 -6.38 13.62 -2.48
CA PHE A 276 -7.74 13.70 -3.00
C PHE A 276 -7.85 14.41 -4.36
N LEU A 277 -7.34 15.65 -4.46
CA LEU A 277 -7.44 16.47 -5.67
C LEU A 277 -6.59 15.90 -6.79
N TYR A 278 -5.36 15.50 -6.45
CA TYR A 278 -4.41 14.94 -7.38
C TYR A 278 -5.02 13.72 -8.06
N LEU A 279 -5.68 12.80 -7.35
CA LEU A 279 -6.30 11.61 -7.99
C LEU A 279 -7.40 11.93 -9.02
N LYS A 280 -7.90 13.17 -9.10
CA LYS A 280 -9.07 13.54 -9.90
C LYS A 280 -8.75 14.32 -11.17
N ILE A 281 -7.51 14.76 -11.34
CA ILE A 281 -7.14 15.71 -12.39
C ILE A 281 -6.08 15.15 -13.35
N SER A 282 -5.54 15.99 -14.23
CA SER A 282 -4.29 15.74 -14.95
C SER A 282 -3.49 17.03 -14.88
N LEU A 283 -2.19 16.91 -14.58
CA LEU A 283 -1.34 18.06 -14.34
C LEU A 283 -0.67 18.47 -15.65
N THR A 284 -0.68 19.77 -15.91
CA THR A 284 0.21 20.41 -16.86
C THR A 284 1.64 20.48 -16.30
N THR A 285 2.62 20.77 -17.15
CA THR A 285 4.03 20.86 -16.74
C THR A 285 4.25 21.84 -15.59
N ASN A 286 3.62 23.02 -15.63
CA ASN A 286 3.78 24.01 -14.57
C ASN A 286 3.20 23.54 -13.24
N GLU A 287 1.99 22.96 -13.26
CA GLU A 287 1.35 22.42 -12.05
C GLU A 287 2.16 21.25 -11.48
N LEU A 288 2.67 20.37 -12.36
CA LEU A 288 3.53 19.25 -11.98
C LEU A 288 4.81 19.71 -11.30
N ASN A 289 5.47 20.75 -11.82
CA ASN A 289 6.67 21.33 -11.21
C ASN A 289 6.37 21.87 -9.81
N GLN A 290 5.27 22.61 -9.65
CA GLN A 290 4.85 23.15 -8.35
C GLN A 290 4.56 22.03 -7.34
N VAL A 291 3.78 21.02 -7.74
CA VAL A 291 3.49 19.85 -6.89
C VAL A 291 4.78 19.13 -6.50
N THR A 292 5.68 18.88 -7.46
CA THR A 292 6.95 18.18 -7.22
C THR A 292 7.82 18.93 -6.21
N LEU A 293 7.94 20.25 -6.34
CA LEU A 293 8.68 21.09 -5.40
C LEU A 293 8.07 21.04 -4.00
N LYS A 294 6.74 21.16 -3.91
CA LYS A 294 6.03 21.15 -2.63
C LYS A 294 6.03 19.79 -1.94
N VAL A 295 5.98 18.69 -2.68
CA VAL A 295 6.13 17.33 -2.14
C VAL A 295 7.49 17.17 -1.45
N LYS A 296 8.57 17.63 -2.10
CA LYS A 296 9.92 17.61 -1.50
C LYS A 296 9.98 18.47 -0.24
N GLU A 297 9.41 19.68 -0.30
CA GLU A 297 9.37 20.60 0.84
C GLU A 297 8.64 19.99 2.05
N LEU A 298 7.49 19.35 1.82
CA LEU A 298 6.70 18.69 2.87
C LEU A 298 7.47 17.53 3.52
N ILE A 299 8.15 16.68 2.74
CA ILE A 299 8.98 15.60 3.29
C ILE A 299 10.08 16.15 4.20
N VAL A 300 10.79 17.19 3.76
CA VAL A 300 11.85 17.82 4.56
C VAL A 300 11.29 18.37 5.87
N LYS A 301 10.13 19.04 5.83
CA LYS A 301 9.46 19.58 7.02
C LYS A 301 9.06 18.49 8.00
N ILE A 302 8.43 17.42 7.52
CA ILE A 302 8.02 16.30 8.38
C ILE A 302 9.24 15.67 9.04
N LYS A 303 10.31 15.38 8.27
CA LYS A 303 11.54 14.79 8.80
C LYS A 303 12.25 15.70 9.81
N GLY A 304 12.15 17.02 9.64
CA GLY A 304 12.67 18.01 10.57
C GLY A 304 11.97 18.04 11.93
N CYS A 305 10.76 17.46 12.04
CA CYS A 305 10.01 17.37 13.30
C CYS A 305 10.38 16.13 14.13
N TYR A 306 11.21 15.23 13.61
CA TYR A 306 11.58 13.99 14.28
C TYR A 306 12.39 14.24 15.56
N GLN A 307 12.11 13.46 16.60
CA GLN A 307 12.75 13.52 17.91
C GLN A 307 13.51 12.22 18.18
N ASN A 308 14.55 12.28 19.03
CA ASN A 308 15.43 11.14 19.31
C ASN A 308 14.75 9.95 19.99
N ASP A 309 13.57 10.16 20.60
CA ASP A 309 12.73 9.16 21.25
C ASP A 309 11.85 8.37 20.25
N GLY A 310 11.88 8.71 18.96
CA GLY A 310 11.04 8.09 17.94
C GLY A 310 9.74 8.85 17.64
N SER A 311 9.45 9.93 18.36
CA SER A 311 8.27 10.76 18.10
C SER A 311 8.52 11.81 17.02
N TYR A 312 7.44 12.38 16.49
CA TYR A 312 7.46 13.62 15.71
C TYR A 312 6.76 14.71 16.49
N LYS A 313 7.30 15.93 16.45
CA LYS A 313 6.73 17.07 17.18
C LYS A 313 7.04 18.40 16.50
N SER A 314 5.99 19.15 16.19
CA SER A 314 6.02 20.52 15.67
C SER A 314 5.30 21.51 16.60
N SER A 315 4.37 21.02 17.41
CA SER A 315 3.57 21.81 18.36
C SER A 315 3.91 21.47 19.81
N LEU A 316 3.85 22.48 20.69
CA LEU A 316 3.91 22.29 22.14
C LEU A 316 2.55 21.92 22.76
N LYS A 317 1.45 22.12 22.01
CA LYS A 317 0.08 21.91 22.50
C LYS A 317 -0.42 20.49 22.27
N SER A 318 -0.02 19.87 21.16
CA SER A 318 -0.45 18.53 20.77
C SER A 318 0.41 17.46 21.45
N SER A 319 -0.19 16.30 21.72
CA SER A 319 0.58 15.17 22.26
C SER A 319 1.58 14.64 21.23
N PRO A 320 2.76 14.14 21.66
CA PRO A 320 3.73 13.55 20.73
C PRO A 320 3.15 12.40 19.90
N LEU A 321 2.20 11.63 20.44
CA LEU A 321 1.54 10.53 19.71
C LEU A 321 0.65 11.05 18.58
N GLU A 322 -0.13 12.11 18.81
CA GLU A 322 -0.97 12.68 17.76
C GLU A 322 -0.14 13.34 16.66
N GLU A 323 0.91 14.09 17.03
CA GLU A 323 1.86 14.66 16.06
C GLU A 323 2.56 13.57 15.25
N THR A 324 2.95 12.45 15.90
CA THR A 324 3.51 11.26 15.24
C THR A 324 2.50 10.64 14.27
N ARG A 325 1.22 10.59 14.63
CA ARG A 325 0.15 10.12 13.73
C ARG A 325 0.05 10.99 12.48
N TYR A 326 0.07 12.33 12.63
CA TYR A 326 0.03 13.26 11.51
C TYR A 326 1.24 13.10 10.57
N ALA A 327 2.44 12.96 11.15
CA ALA A 327 3.67 12.73 10.37
C ALA A 327 3.60 11.43 9.56
N LEU A 328 3.24 10.31 10.20
CA LEU A 328 3.18 8.99 9.57
C LEU A 328 2.08 8.90 8.51
N PHE A 329 0.94 9.52 8.77
CA PHE A 329 -0.15 9.64 7.79
C PHE A 329 0.33 10.39 6.55
N SER A 330 1.00 11.53 6.75
CA SER A 330 1.52 12.38 5.68
C SER A 330 2.61 11.69 4.86
N ILE A 331 3.58 11.04 5.52
CA ILE A 331 4.64 10.26 4.84
C ILE A 331 4.01 9.18 3.95
N ASN A 332 3.04 8.44 4.48
CA ASN A 332 2.38 7.35 3.75
C ASN A 332 1.73 7.81 2.44
N LEU A 333 1.11 9.00 2.43
CA LEU A 333 0.46 9.57 1.24
C LEU A 333 1.45 10.29 0.31
N LEU A 334 2.48 10.95 0.84
CA LEU A 334 3.51 11.61 0.03
C LEU A 334 4.35 10.59 -0.74
N GLU A 335 4.70 9.48 -0.10
CA GLU A 335 5.36 8.37 -0.80
C GLU A 335 4.44 7.78 -1.90
N ASP A 336 3.11 7.78 -1.70
CA ASP A 336 2.16 7.34 -2.74
C ASP A 336 2.25 8.28 -3.94
N LEU A 337 2.16 9.57 -3.66
CA LEU A 337 2.18 10.63 -4.65
C LEU A 337 3.49 10.66 -5.45
N ILE A 338 4.64 10.46 -4.79
CA ILE A 338 5.95 10.40 -5.45
C ILE A 338 5.96 9.32 -6.54
N GLN A 339 5.50 8.13 -6.20
CA GLN A 339 5.53 7.01 -7.12
C GLN A 339 4.57 7.21 -8.30
N ASP A 340 3.47 7.93 -8.11
CA ASP A 340 2.57 8.34 -9.21
C ASP A 340 3.27 9.26 -10.15
N ILE A 341 3.83 10.32 -9.59
CA ILE A 341 4.43 11.38 -10.37
C ILE A 341 5.56 10.81 -11.23
N ILE A 342 6.40 9.94 -10.66
CA ILE A 342 7.44 9.23 -11.40
C ILE A 342 6.84 8.37 -12.52
N TYR A 343 5.82 7.56 -12.22
CA TYR A 343 5.28 6.61 -13.18
C TYR A 343 4.50 7.28 -14.32
N TYR A 344 3.57 8.17 -14.01
CA TYR A 344 2.65 8.75 -14.99
C TYR A 344 3.21 10.00 -15.69
N TYR A 345 4.17 10.68 -15.09
CA TYR A 345 4.76 11.89 -15.67
C TYR A 345 6.27 11.79 -15.93
N SER A 346 6.92 10.67 -15.58
CA SER A 346 8.35 10.44 -15.84
C SER A 346 9.25 11.53 -15.24
N VAL A 347 8.88 12.05 -14.06
CA VAL A 347 9.65 13.07 -13.33
C VAL A 347 10.90 12.45 -12.75
N SER A 348 12.06 13.01 -13.11
CA SER A 348 13.39 12.52 -12.71
C SER A 348 13.88 13.10 -11.38
N GLU A 349 13.28 14.22 -10.97
CA GLU A 349 13.64 15.00 -9.81
C GLU A 349 13.24 14.29 -8.50
N LEU A 350 12.33 13.34 -8.56
CA LEU A 350 11.90 12.52 -7.44
C LEU A 350 12.59 11.16 -7.47
N GLN A 351 12.97 10.66 -6.31
CA GLN A 351 13.56 9.34 -6.18
C GLN A 351 12.47 8.28 -5.99
N PRO A 352 12.53 7.14 -6.70
CA PRO A 352 11.58 6.05 -6.51
C PRO A 352 11.63 5.50 -5.08
N ILE A 353 10.46 5.38 -4.45
CA ILE A 353 10.31 4.81 -3.11
C ILE A 353 10.42 3.28 -3.17
N LYS A 354 11.45 2.70 -2.54
CA LYS A 354 11.70 1.25 -2.65
C LYS A 354 10.94 0.45 -1.60
N LYS A 355 10.67 1.06 -0.44
CA LYS A 355 9.95 0.44 0.68
C LYS A 355 8.89 1.38 1.24
N ILE A 356 7.77 0.85 1.74
CA ILE A 356 6.77 1.66 2.43
C ILE A 356 7.35 2.16 3.76
N TYR A 357 7.14 3.43 4.10
CA TYR A 357 7.76 4.13 5.23
C TYR A 357 9.29 4.28 5.10
N GLU A 358 9.80 4.47 3.88
CA GLU A 358 11.21 4.76 3.61
C GLU A 358 11.64 6.13 4.16
N ASN A 359 10.72 7.08 4.25
CA ASN A 359 10.97 8.43 4.76
C ASN A 359 10.77 8.58 6.28
N VAL A 360 10.39 7.51 6.99
CA VAL A 360 10.38 7.50 8.45
C VAL A 360 11.81 7.41 8.95
N ASN A 361 12.21 8.31 9.85
CA ASN A 361 13.60 8.49 10.27
C ASN A 361 14.16 7.25 10.99
N ASP A 362 13.44 6.75 11.98
CA ASP A 362 13.75 5.50 12.70
C ASP A 362 12.45 4.74 12.90
N LEU A 363 12.22 3.75 12.03
CA LEU A 363 11.02 2.93 12.07
C LEU A 363 10.92 2.14 13.39
N GLY A 364 12.05 1.65 13.92
CA GLY A 364 12.10 0.82 15.11
C GLY A 364 11.73 1.60 16.36
N LYS A 365 12.33 2.78 16.55
CA LYS A 365 11.97 3.68 17.67
C LYS A 365 10.53 4.18 17.56
N THR A 366 10.11 4.60 16.37
CA THR A 366 8.73 5.04 16.14
C THR A 366 7.72 3.93 16.48
N TYR A 367 7.98 2.70 16.02
CA TYR A 367 7.15 1.54 16.34
C TYR A 367 7.10 1.29 17.85
N LYS A 368 8.26 1.29 18.52
CA LYS A 368 8.37 1.09 19.97
C LYS A 368 7.54 2.12 20.74
N LEU A 369 7.73 3.41 20.45
CA LEU A 369 6.98 4.52 21.05
C LEU A 369 5.46 4.30 20.95
N ILE A 370 4.96 3.96 19.76
CA ILE A 370 3.52 3.77 19.54
C ILE A 370 3.02 2.51 20.24
N SER A 371 3.82 1.44 20.26
CA SER A 371 3.45 0.17 20.90
C SER A 371 3.40 0.25 22.41
N GLU A 372 4.29 1.04 23.05
CA GLU A 372 4.33 1.22 24.51
C GLU A 372 3.24 2.17 25.02
N ALA A 373 2.66 2.98 24.15
CA ALA A 373 1.59 3.91 24.47
C ALA A 373 0.17 3.29 24.43
N LYS A 374 0.04 2.05 23.95
CA LYS A 374 -1.20 1.26 23.95
C LYS A 374 -1.16 0.22 25.04
#